data_AF-A0A6C0D965-F1
#
_entry.id   AF-A0A6C0D965-F1
#
_cell.length_a   1.000
_cell.length_b   1.000
_cell.length_c   1.000
_cell.angle_alpha   90.00
_cell.angle_beta   90.00
_cell.angle_gamma   90.00
#
_symmetry.space_group_name_H-M   'P 1'
#
loop_
_entity.id
_entity.type
_entity.pdbx_description
1 polymer ?
#
loop_
_entity_poly.entity_id
_entity_poly.type
_entity_poly.pdbx_seq_one_letter_code
_entity_poly.pdbx_strand_id
1 'polypeptide(L)'
;MASEDKPMVMLEPDEDIRGQAFVCLSFLTPNRGLLKQKEHYFFSEFLKFYALDYKIKATESFVLGQFREIQNALADATLAIANMDLSDSETVAAKKKETVAALDKVRGALAQRSSEDLQNHVKTNMADFRETTITEEYQKWFTAQHERLEDDFHKQQNFQTTMHGLKVRGVYPSEDMAKAKAKALHKKDPYFNVFVAPVGQWLPWDPHPDDVAESEYQNDDLNNLMKAYRENEERREEFFEEEKRRKVQEANDAAKAAKAEKAAQKSAAAAAPANASTVPASATASIFGNDDDLFLRRRQEKNSASS
;
A
#
# COMPACT_ATOMS: atom_id res chain seq x y z
N MET A 1 13.60 0.20 -12.62
CA MET A 1 12.74 -0.89 -13.11
C MET A 1 11.42 -0.26 -13.46
N ALA A 2 11.12 -0.12 -14.75
CA ALA A 2 9.81 0.34 -15.20
C ALA A 2 8.80 -0.70 -14.71
N SER A 3 7.88 -0.30 -13.85
CA SER A 3 6.68 -1.08 -13.57
C SER A 3 5.96 -1.22 -14.91
N GLU A 4 5.96 -2.42 -15.47
CA GLU A 4 5.06 -2.75 -16.57
C GLU A 4 3.64 -2.52 -16.06
N ASP A 5 3.04 -1.38 -16.42
CA ASP A 5 1.60 -1.15 -16.32
C ASP A 5 0.91 -2.14 -17.24
N LYS A 6 0.74 -3.38 -16.76
CA LYS A 6 -0.21 -4.30 -17.37
C LYS A 6 -1.57 -3.61 -17.30
N PRO A 7 -2.24 -3.35 -18.44
CA PRO A 7 -3.58 -2.79 -18.41
C PRO A 7 -4.47 -3.75 -17.62
N MET A 8 -5.17 -3.21 -16.62
CA MET A 8 -6.10 -3.96 -15.80
C MET A 8 -7.20 -4.51 -16.71
N VAL A 9 -7.18 -5.82 -16.97
CA VAL A 9 -8.21 -6.51 -17.75
C VAL A 9 -9.44 -6.63 -16.86
N MET A 10 -10.37 -5.70 -17.00
CA MET A 10 -11.69 -5.78 -16.40
C MET A 10 -12.60 -6.64 -17.28
N LEU A 11 -13.39 -7.51 -16.67
CA LEU A 11 -14.48 -8.15 -17.41
C LEU A 11 -15.55 -7.10 -17.73
N GLU A 12 -16.06 -7.15 -18.96
CA GLU A 12 -17.24 -6.39 -19.37
C GLU A 12 -18.48 -6.89 -18.60
N PRO A 13 -19.49 -6.03 -18.40
CA PRO A 13 -20.73 -6.44 -17.75
C PRO A 13 -21.40 -7.55 -18.57
N ASP A 14 -21.86 -8.58 -17.86
CA ASP A 14 -22.56 -9.72 -18.47
C ASP A 14 -23.91 -9.28 -19.07
N GLU A 15 -24.42 -10.08 -20.02
CA GLU A 15 -25.78 -9.89 -20.54
C GLU A 15 -26.84 -10.04 -19.42
N ASP A 16 -27.86 -9.18 -19.46
CA ASP A 16 -28.96 -9.21 -18.50
C ASP A 16 -29.67 -10.58 -18.49
N ILE A 17 -29.67 -11.22 -17.31
CA ILE A 17 -30.41 -12.45 -17.11
C ILE A 17 -31.90 -12.10 -16.96
N ARG A 18 -32.74 -12.67 -17.83
CA ARG A 18 -34.19 -12.40 -17.81
C ARG A 18 -34.80 -12.68 -16.44
N GLY A 19 -35.44 -11.65 -15.89
CA GLY A 19 -36.11 -11.73 -14.59
C GLY A 19 -35.18 -11.61 -13.38
N GLN A 20 -33.87 -11.43 -13.59
CA GLN A 20 -32.84 -11.47 -12.57
C GLN A 20 -31.88 -10.28 -12.72
N ALA A 21 -32.41 -9.08 -12.52
CA ALA A 21 -31.64 -7.84 -12.68
C ALA A 21 -30.98 -7.37 -11.38
N PHE A 22 -31.56 -7.68 -10.21
CA PHE A 22 -31.09 -7.22 -8.90
C PHE A 22 -30.99 -8.36 -7.89
N VAL A 23 -29.94 -8.36 -7.07
CA VAL A 23 -29.68 -9.37 -6.04
C VAL A 23 -29.66 -8.74 -4.65
N CYS A 24 -30.24 -9.44 -3.67
CA CYS A 24 -30.05 -9.12 -2.26
C CYS A 24 -28.92 -9.96 -1.68
N LEU A 25 -27.92 -9.30 -1.11
CA LEU A 25 -26.71 -9.92 -0.55
C LEU A 25 -26.62 -9.64 0.95
N SER A 26 -26.10 -10.60 1.71
CA SER A 26 -25.66 -10.40 3.09
C SER A 26 -24.23 -10.91 3.24
N PHE A 27 -23.38 -10.09 3.82
CA PHE A 27 -22.01 -10.47 4.15
C PHE A 27 -21.94 -10.97 5.60
N LEU A 28 -21.18 -12.04 5.80
CA LEU A 28 -20.70 -12.47 7.11
C LEU A 28 -19.23 -12.12 7.17
N THR A 29 -18.92 -11.02 7.84
CA THR A 29 -17.54 -10.57 8.00
C THR A 29 -17.05 -11.00 9.38
N PRO A 30 -15.90 -11.69 9.46
CA PRO A 30 -15.20 -11.92 10.71
C PRO A 30 -14.99 -10.60 11.45
N ASN A 31 -14.74 -10.65 12.76
CA ASN A 31 -14.31 -9.46 13.49
C ASN A 31 -13.18 -8.75 12.71
N ARG A 32 -13.37 -7.48 12.34
CA ARG A 32 -12.51 -6.76 11.36
C ARG A 32 -11.01 -6.75 11.71
N GLY A 33 -10.67 -6.96 12.99
CA GLY A 33 -9.28 -7.09 13.45
C GLY A 33 -8.67 -8.49 13.30
N LEU A 34 -9.49 -9.54 13.16
CA LEU A 34 -9.06 -10.93 13.23
C LEU A 34 -8.24 -11.34 11.99
N LEU A 35 -8.57 -10.81 10.81
CA LEU A 35 -7.83 -11.11 9.58
C LEU A 35 -6.44 -10.50 9.58
N LYS A 36 -6.32 -9.23 9.99
CA LYS A 36 -5.01 -8.58 10.16
C LYS A 36 -4.17 -9.35 11.19
N GLN A 37 -4.80 -9.75 12.29
CA GLN A 37 -4.13 -10.57 13.31
C GLN A 37 -3.69 -11.94 12.76
N LYS A 38 -4.48 -12.56 11.88
CA LYS A 38 -4.13 -13.83 11.21
C LYS A 38 -2.88 -13.67 10.33
N GLU A 39 -2.86 -12.66 9.47
CA GLU A 39 -1.71 -12.39 8.60
C GLU A 39 -0.45 -12.05 9.41
N HIS A 40 -0.58 -11.21 10.44
CA HIS A 40 0.52 -10.90 11.35
C HIS A 40 1.02 -12.13 12.10
N TYR A 41 0.11 -13.00 12.56
CA TYR A 41 0.48 -14.24 13.22
C TYR A 41 1.27 -15.16 12.28
N PHE A 42 0.78 -15.37 11.05
CA PHE A 42 1.45 -16.21 10.06
C PHE A 42 2.83 -15.69 9.69
N PHE A 43 2.94 -14.37 9.49
CA PHE A 43 4.23 -13.75 9.21
C PHE A 43 5.18 -13.83 10.41
N SER A 44 4.67 -13.66 11.64
CA SER A 44 5.50 -13.76 12.85
C SER A 44 6.07 -15.17 13.05
N GLU A 45 5.29 -16.21 12.75
CA GLU A 45 5.74 -17.61 12.81
C GLU A 45 6.72 -17.92 11.66
N PHE A 46 6.46 -17.38 10.47
CA PHE A 46 7.42 -17.46 9.36
C PHE A 46 8.77 -16.86 9.74
N LEU A 47 8.81 -15.68 10.34
CA LEU A 47 10.08 -15.05 10.74
C LEU A 47 10.85 -15.90 11.75
N LYS A 48 10.17 -16.57 12.69
CA LYS A 48 10.81 -17.50 13.62
C LYS A 48 11.40 -18.71 12.89
N PHE A 49 10.62 -19.31 11.99
CA PHE A 49 11.07 -20.43 11.17
C PHE A 49 12.26 -20.03 10.30
N TYR A 50 12.13 -18.91 9.57
CA TYR A 50 13.13 -18.42 8.64
C TYR A 50 14.44 -18.03 9.35
N ALA A 51 14.37 -17.42 10.54
CA ALA A 51 15.55 -17.13 11.33
C ALA A 51 16.29 -18.40 11.78
N LEU A 52 15.58 -19.50 12.05
CA LEU A 52 16.18 -20.78 12.38
C LEU A 52 16.76 -21.47 11.14
N ASP A 53 15.99 -21.53 10.05
CA ASP A 53 16.40 -22.12 8.78
C ASP A 53 17.64 -21.43 8.21
N TYR A 54 17.68 -20.09 8.24
CA TYR A 54 18.85 -19.30 7.85
C TYR A 54 20.07 -19.64 8.69
N LYS A 55 19.92 -19.73 10.03
CA LYS A 55 21.03 -20.11 10.92
C LYS A 55 21.54 -21.51 10.59
N ILE A 56 20.64 -22.46 10.37
CA ILE A 56 20.99 -23.84 10.03
C ILE A 56 21.76 -23.87 8.71
N LYS A 57 21.21 -23.31 7.62
CA LYS A 57 21.86 -23.24 6.31
C LYS A 57 23.23 -22.56 6.38
N ALA A 58 23.33 -21.44 7.11
CA ALA A 58 24.59 -20.73 7.29
C ALA A 58 25.63 -21.58 8.04
N THR A 59 25.22 -22.28 9.11
CA THR A 59 26.13 -23.18 9.84
C THR A 59 26.52 -24.41 9.03
N GLU A 60 25.59 -24.98 8.26
CA GLU A 60 25.84 -26.13 7.41
C GLU A 60 26.85 -25.80 6.31
N SER A 61 26.61 -24.71 5.58
CA SER A 61 27.53 -24.22 4.55
C SER A 61 28.92 -23.93 5.12
N PHE A 62 28.98 -23.31 6.31
CA PHE A 62 30.24 -23.09 7.00
C PHE A 62 30.96 -24.40 7.34
N VAL A 63 30.27 -25.35 7.99
CA VAL A 63 30.83 -26.66 8.39
C VAL A 63 31.28 -27.45 7.16
N LEU A 64 30.52 -27.43 6.06
CA LEU A 64 30.91 -28.07 4.80
C LEU A 64 32.16 -27.44 4.18
N GLY A 65 32.30 -26.11 4.26
CA GLY A 65 33.51 -25.40 3.85
C GLY A 65 34.73 -25.86 4.65
N GLN A 66 34.62 -25.87 5.98
CA GLN A 66 35.69 -26.33 6.88
C GLN A 66 36.03 -27.81 6.65
N PHE A 67 35.01 -28.65 6.43
CA PHE A 67 35.21 -30.06 6.13
C PHE A 67 35.95 -30.28 4.81
N ARG A 68 35.67 -29.49 3.76
CA ARG A 68 36.40 -29.54 2.49
C ARG A 68 37.86 -29.15 2.66
N GLU A 69 38.17 -28.13 3.46
CA GLU A 69 39.56 -27.75 3.74
C GLU A 69 40.33 -28.87 4.44
N ILE A 70 39.70 -29.52 5.42
CA ILE A 70 40.28 -30.69 6.10
C ILE A 70 40.47 -31.85 5.13
N GLN A 71 39.48 -32.14 4.27
CA GLN A 71 39.59 -33.21 3.27
C GLN A 71 40.72 -32.96 2.27
N ASN A 72 40.87 -31.73 1.80
CA ASN A 72 41.95 -31.36 0.88
C ASN A 72 43.31 -31.51 1.56
N ALA A 73 43.46 -31.00 2.79
CA ALA A 73 44.70 -31.17 3.56
C ALA A 73 45.03 -32.65 3.85
N LEU A 74 44.01 -33.48 4.11
CA LEU A 74 44.16 -34.91 4.30
C LEU A 74 44.56 -35.62 2.99
N ALA A 75 43.99 -35.22 1.85
CA ALA A 75 44.33 -35.74 0.53
C ALA A 75 45.78 -35.42 0.17
N ASP A 76 46.22 -34.18 0.40
CA ASP A 76 47.60 -33.76 0.18
C ASP A 76 48.58 -34.53 1.08
N ALA A 77 48.24 -34.72 2.36
CA ALA A 77 49.03 -35.54 3.27
C ALA A 77 49.10 -37.01 2.83
N THR A 78 48.01 -37.56 2.30
CA THR A 78 47.95 -38.93 1.76
C THR A 78 48.81 -39.08 0.51
N LEU A 79 48.78 -38.09 -0.38
CA LEU A 79 49.60 -38.06 -1.59
C LEU A 79 51.10 -37.92 -1.26
N ALA A 80 51.44 -37.10 -0.25
CA ALA A 80 52.80 -36.99 0.27
C ALA A 80 53.30 -38.32 0.87
N ILE A 81 52.42 -39.09 1.53
CA ILE A 81 52.73 -40.43 2.05
C ILE A 81 52.85 -41.46 0.92
N ALA A 82 51.98 -41.41 -0.10
CA ALA A 82 52.01 -42.35 -1.23
C ALA A 82 53.26 -42.19 -2.10
N ASN A 83 53.78 -40.96 -2.23
CA ASN A 83 55.03 -40.66 -2.92
C ASN A 83 56.30 -40.97 -2.07
N MET A 84 56.17 -41.69 -0.95
CA MET A 84 57.31 -42.11 -0.13
C MET A 84 58.09 -43.23 -0.82
N ASP A 85 59.36 -42.98 -1.08
CA ASP A 85 60.32 -44.03 -1.43
C ASP A 85 60.83 -44.69 -0.12
N LEU A 86 60.59 -45.99 0.03
CA LEU A 86 60.75 -46.72 1.30
C LEU A 86 62.19 -47.23 1.56
N SER A 87 63.16 -46.83 0.75
CA SER A 87 64.53 -47.38 0.79
C SER A 87 65.41 -46.83 1.92
N ASP A 88 65.19 -45.58 2.40
CA ASP A 88 66.09 -44.93 3.36
C ASP A 88 65.39 -44.50 4.66
N SER A 89 65.70 -45.18 5.77
CA SER A 89 65.05 -45.00 7.09
C SER A 89 65.15 -43.57 7.68
N GLU A 90 66.20 -42.80 7.37
CA GLU A 90 66.35 -41.42 7.85
C GLU A 90 65.46 -40.43 7.08
N THR A 91 65.27 -40.66 5.77
CA THR A 91 64.42 -39.81 4.93
C THR A 91 62.95 -39.97 5.27
N VAL A 92 62.55 -41.18 5.67
CA VAL A 92 61.21 -41.51 6.17
C VAL A 92 60.90 -40.77 7.47
N ALA A 93 61.83 -40.73 8.43
CA ALA A 93 61.64 -40.03 9.71
C ALA A 93 61.57 -38.50 9.54
N ALA A 94 62.41 -37.93 8.68
CA ALA A 94 62.44 -36.49 8.41
C ALA A 94 61.14 -36.00 7.74
N LYS A 95 60.66 -36.71 6.71
CA LYS A 95 59.42 -36.32 6.00
C LYS A 95 58.14 -36.71 6.74
N LYS A 96 58.17 -37.72 7.63
CA LYS A 96 57.08 -37.99 8.59
C LYS A 96 56.93 -36.82 9.59
N LYS A 97 58.04 -36.25 10.05
CA LYS A 97 58.02 -35.06 10.91
C LYS A 97 57.48 -33.83 10.18
N GLU A 98 57.79 -33.70 8.89
CA GLU A 98 57.27 -32.63 8.02
C GLU A 98 55.76 -32.75 7.76
N THR A 99 55.26 -33.94 7.43
CA THR A 99 53.83 -34.19 7.23
C THR A 99 53.02 -34.01 8.53
N VAL A 100 53.55 -34.45 9.67
CA VAL A 100 52.94 -34.19 10.99
C VAL A 100 52.95 -32.69 11.33
N ALA A 101 54.03 -31.96 11.04
CA ALA A 101 54.10 -30.52 11.24
C ALA A 101 53.14 -29.74 10.33
N ALA A 102 52.96 -30.19 9.08
CA ALA A 102 51.96 -29.63 8.17
C ALA A 102 50.53 -29.86 8.70
N LEU A 103 50.24 -31.05 9.23
CA LEU A 103 48.96 -31.37 9.86
C LEU A 103 48.71 -30.53 11.13
N ASP A 104 49.72 -30.35 11.98
CA ASP A 104 49.64 -29.49 13.17
C ASP A 104 49.45 -28.02 12.80
N LYS A 105 50.03 -27.55 11.69
CA LYS A 105 49.82 -26.20 11.17
C LYS A 105 48.40 -26.00 10.65
N VAL A 106 47.84 -26.97 9.93
CA VAL A 106 46.43 -26.96 9.49
C VAL A 106 45.50 -26.97 10.71
N ARG A 107 45.78 -27.81 11.71
CA ARG A 107 45.04 -27.86 12.97
C ARG A 107 45.09 -26.52 13.74
N GLY A 108 46.27 -25.88 13.79
CA GLY A 108 46.45 -24.57 14.42
C GLY A 108 45.73 -23.45 13.68
N ALA A 109 45.76 -23.46 12.34
CA ALA A 109 45.05 -22.50 11.49
C ALA A 109 43.53 -22.62 11.63
N LEU A 110 43.00 -23.86 11.65
CA LEU A 110 41.60 -24.15 11.85
C LEU A 110 41.10 -23.67 13.22
N ALA A 111 41.89 -23.88 14.27
CA ALA A 111 41.56 -23.45 15.62
C ALA A 111 41.53 -21.91 15.77
N GLN A 112 42.41 -21.19 15.08
CA GLN A 112 42.50 -19.73 15.20
C GLN A 112 41.60 -18.95 14.23
N ARG A 113 41.35 -19.46 13.02
CA ARG A 113 40.58 -18.73 11.99
C ARG A 113 39.07 -18.96 12.03
N SER A 114 38.61 -20.02 12.70
CA SER A 114 37.19 -20.40 12.72
C SER A 114 36.22 -19.25 13.05
N SER A 115 36.58 -18.34 13.96
CA SER A 115 35.73 -17.19 14.30
C SER A 115 35.72 -16.08 13.24
N GLU A 116 36.84 -15.82 12.59
CA GLU A 116 36.98 -14.76 11.58
C GLU A 116 36.40 -15.24 10.24
N ASP A 117 36.63 -16.51 9.90
CA ASP A 117 36.04 -17.19 8.75
C ASP A 117 34.52 -17.27 8.87
N LEU A 118 33.99 -17.54 10.06
CA LEU A 118 32.54 -17.52 10.30
C LEU A 118 31.95 -16.12 10.09
N GLN A 119 32.62 -15.07 10.60
CA GLN A 119 32.17 -13.69 10.39
C GLN A 119 32.19 -13.30 8.90
N ASN A 120 33.21 -13.71 8.17
CA ASN A 120 33.31 -13.44 6.74
C ASN A 120 32.26 -14.23 5.96
N HIS A 121 32.00 -15.49 6.32
CA HIS A 121 30.94 -16.31 5.73
C HIS A 121 29.56 -15.69 5.92
N VAL A 122 29.26 -15.19 7.13
CA VAL A 122 28.00 -14.48 7.40
C VAL A 122 27.90 -13.19 6.58
N LYS A 123 28.98 -12.41 6.44
CA LYS A 123 28.98 -11.18 5.62
C LYS A 123 28.74 -11.46 4.14
N THR A 124 29.28 -12.54 3.59
CA THR A 124 29.04 -12.95 2.21
C THR A 124 27.59 -13.40 2.01
N ASN A 125 27.07 -14.23 2.92
CA ASN A 125 25.68 -14.71 2.85
C ASN A 125 24.63 -13.60 3.11
N MET A 126 25.01 -12.48 3.72
CA MET A 126 24.15 -11.30 3.85
C MET A 126 23.91 -10.61 2.50
N ALA A 127 24.80 -10.76 1.52
CA ALA A 127 24.62 -10.18 0.19
C ALA A 127 23.55 -10.91 -0.65
N ASP A 128 23.27 -12.16 -0.30
CA ASP A 128 22.24 -12.99 -0.94
C ASP A 128 20.82 -12.72 -0.38
N PHE A 129 20.71 -11.91 0.68
CA PHE A 129 19.45 -11.49 1.26
C PHE A 129 18.74 -10.49 0.33
N ARG A 130 17.93 -11.01 -0.60
CA ARG A 130 17.07 -10.21 -1.49
C ARG A 130 15.60 -10.45 -1.16
N GLU A 131 14.79 -9.41 -1.35
CA GLU A 131 13.33 -9.44 -1.10
C GLU A 131 12.63 -10.54 -1.91
N THR A 132 13.02 -10.74 -3.17
CA THR A 132 12.46 -11.78 -4.05
C THR A 132 12.65 -13.19 -3.48
N THR A 133 13.82 -13.48 -2.90
CA THR A 133 14.11 -14.79 -2.29
C THR A 133 13.19 -15.05 -1.10
N ILE A 134 12.99 -14.03 -0.26
CA ILE A 134 12.12 -14.13 0.92
C ILE A 134 10.66 -14.39 0.51
N THR A 135 10.19 -13.75 -0.56
CA THR A 135 8.82 -13.97 -1.05
C THR A 135 8.60 -15.40 -1.54
N GLU A 136 9.57 -15.98 -2.27
CA GLU A 136 9.49 -17.36 -2.73
C GLU A 136 9.57 -18.37 -1.58
N GLU A 137 10.49 -18.15 -0.63
CA GLU A 137 10.63 -19.01 0.55
C GLU A 137 9.41 -18.93 1.47
N TYR A 138 8.82 -17.74 1.62
CA TYR A 138 7.54 -17.57 2.31
C TYR A 138 6.44 -18.37 1.63
N GLN A 139 6.28 -18.27 0.31
CA GLN A 139 5.26 -19.02 -0.42
C GLN A 139 5.44 -20.54 -0.29
N LYS A 140 6.68 -21.03 -0.38
CA LYS A 140 7.01 -22.46 -0.19
C LYS A 140 6.66 -22.92 1.22
N TRP A 141 7.06 -22.15 2.23
CA TRP A 141 6.77 -22.46 3.63
C TRP A 141 5.27 -22.40 3.93
N PHE A 142 4.60 -21.36 3.43
CA PHE A 142 3.17 -21.14 3.60
C PHE A 142 2.37 -22.30 3.01
N THR A 143 2.72 -22.76 1.80
CA THR A 143 2.04 -23.91 1.16
C THR A 143 2.18 -25.19 2.00
N ALA A 144 3.33 -25.40 2.65
CA ALA A 144 3.59 -26.60 3.44
C ALA A 144 2.96 -26.58 4.84
N GLN A 145 2.83 -25.40 5.45
CA GLN A 145 2.42 -25.25 6.85
C GLN A 145 1.06 -24.56 7.06
N HIS A 146 0.41 -24.11 5.98
CA HIS A 146 -0.85 -23.36 6.03
C HIS A 146 -1.93 -24.04 6.89
N GLU A 147 -2.19 -25.33 6.69
CA GLU A 147 -3.26 -26.06 7.39
C GLU A 147 -3.01 -26.07 8.91
N ARG A 148 -1.78 -26.40 9.31
CA ARG A 148 -1.37 -26.40 10.72
C ARG A 148 -1.49 -25.01 11.35
N LEU A 149 -1.06 -23.97 10.64
CA LEU A 149 -1.12 -22.59 11.15
C LEU A 149 -2.55 -22.11 11.29
N GLU A 150 -3.46 -22.51 10.40
CA GLU A 150 -4.88 -22.21 10.53
C GLU A 150 -5.48 -22.86 11.76
N ASP A 151 -5.19 -24.14 11.99
CA ASP A 151 -5.65 -24.85 13.19
C ASP A 151 -5.13 -24.20 14.48
N ASP A 152 -3.85 -23.86 14.54
CA ASP A 152 -3.24 -23.24 15.71
C ASP A 152 -3.79 -21.83 15.96
N PHE A 153 -4.07 -21.09 14.89
CA PHE A 153 -4.74 -19.79 14.99
C PHE A 153 -6.19 -19.93 15.45
N HIS A 154 -6.95 -20.89 14.91
CA HIS A 154 -8.35 -21.14 15.31
C HIS A 154 -8.43 -21.56 16.78
N LYS A 155 -7.50 -22.39 17.28
CA LYS A 155 -7.41 -22.73 18.70
C LYS A 155 -7.19 -21.50 19.57
N GLN A 156 -6.29 -20.61 19.18
CA GLN A 156 -6.00 -19.38 19.94
C GLN A 156 -7.17 -18.39 19.94
N GLN A 157 -7.97 -18.39 18.86
CA GLN A 157 -9.08 -17.46 18.66
C GLN A 157 -10.46 -18.05 19.00
N ASN A 158 -10.49 -19.10 19.83
CA ASN A 158 -11.73 -19.78 20.26
C ASN A 158 -12.63 -20.19 19.09
N PHE A 159 -12.03 -20.67 17.99
CA PHE A 159 -12.73 -21.10 16.78
C PHE A 159 -13.64 -20.04 16.15
N GLN A 160 -13.34 -18.76 16.34
CA GLN A 160 -14.00 -17.69 15.59
C GLN A 160 -13.69 -17.82 14.10
N THR A 161 -14.72 -17.70 13.27
CA THR A 161 -14.62 -17.84 11.82
C THR A 161 -13.73 -16.75 11.24
N THR A 162 -12.66 -17.15 10.54
CA THR A 162 -11.75 -16.24 9.82
C THR A 162 -12.12 -16.04 8.35
N MET A 163 -13.19 -16.69 7.91
CA MET A 163 -13.64 -16.69 6.52
C MET A 163 -14.71 -15.63 6.32
N HIS A 164 -14.60 -14.88 5.24
CA HIS A 164 -15.71 -14.06 4.78
C HIS A 164 -16.78 -14.96 4.15
N GLY A 165 -18.02 -14.78 4.58
CA GLY A 165 -19.17 -15.44 3.99
C GLY A 165 -19.95 -14.47 3.11
N LEU A 166 -20.39 -14.94 1.95
CA LEU A 166 -21.37 -14.25 1.12
C LEU A 166 -22.63 -15.11 1.05
N LYS A 167 -23.79 -14.52 1.39
CA LYS A 167 -25.09 -15.18 1.25
C LYS A 167 -25.96 -14.42 0.26
N VAL A 168 -26.33 -15.10 -0.82
CA VAL A 168 -27.37 -14.64 -1.74
C VAL A 168 -28.74 -14.89 -1.11
N ARG A 169 -29.48 -13.82 -0.81
CA ARG A 169 -30.79 -13.85 -0.13
C ARG A 169 -31.98 -13.86 -1.10
N GLY A 170 -31.72 -13.72 -2.39
CA GLY A 170 -32.73 -13.75 -3.46
C GLY A 170 -32.34 -12.83 -4.62
N VAL A 171 -32.97 -13.07 -5.77
CA VAL A 171 -32.77 -12.30 -6.99
C VAL A 171 -34.14 -11.84 -7.50
N TYR A 172 -34.21 -10.60 -7.99
CA TYR A 172 -35.44 -9.91 -8.35
C TYR A 172 -35.28 -9.18 -9.69
N PRO A 173 -36.38 -8.99 -10.45
CA PRO A 173 -36.33 -8.33 -11.75
C PRO A 173 -36.32 -6.81 -11.69
N SER A 174 -36.75 -6.20 -10.58
CA SER A 174 -36.87 -4.75 -10.42
C SER A 174 -36.25 -4.31 -9.10
N GLU A 175 -35.64 -3.13 -9.12
CA GLU A 175 -34.99 -2.52 -7.96
C GLU A 175 -35.98 -2.29 -6.81
N ASP A 176 -37.19 -1.81 -7.10
CA ASP A 176 -38.22 -1.54 -6.08
C ASP A 176 -38.62 -2.82 -5.33
N MET A 177 -38.76 -3.93 -6.07
CA MET A 177 -39.03 -5.24 -5.47
C MET A 177 -37.86 -5.72 -4.62
N ALA A 178 -36.62 -5.50 -5.05
CA ALA A 178 -35.43 -5.83 -4.29
C ALA A 178 -35.33 -5.01 -3.00
N LYS A 179 -35.57 -3.69 -3.05
CA LYS A 179 -35.62 -2.79 -1.89
C LYS A 179 -36.70 -3.20 -0.88
N ALA A 180 -37.91 -3.47 -1.35
CA ALA A 180 -39.00 -3.95 -0.48
C ALA A 180 -38.67 -5.28 0.20
N LYS A 181 -38.02 -6.20 -0.53
CA LYS A 181 -37.59 -7.50 0.01
C LYS A 181 -36.40 -7.37 0.95
N ALA A 182 -35.46 -6.47 0.68
CA ALA A 182 -34.35 -6.16 1.57
C ALA A 182 -34.86 -5.63 2.91
N LYS A 183 -35.83 -4.70 2.91
CA LYS A 183 -36.53 -4.24 4.14
C LYS A 183 -37.18 -5.39 4.90
N ALA A 184 -37.87 -6.29 4.19
CA ALA A 184 -38.51 -7.44 4.82
C ALA A 184 -37.51 -8.46 5.40
N LEU A 185 -36.35 -8.63 4.76
CA LEU A 185 -35.27 -9.50 5.23
C LEU A 185 -34.54 -8.91 6.43
N HIS A 186 -34.27 -7.61 6.41
CA HIS A 186 -33.63 -6.91 7.53
C HIS A 186 -34.52 -6.90 8.78
N LYS A 187 -35.85 -6.82 8.61
CA LYS A 187 -36.80 -7.03 9.73
C LYS A 187 -36.72 -8.43 10.36
N LYS A 188 -36.37 -9.46 9.58
CA LYS A 188 -36.20 -10.83 10.08
C LYS A 188 -34.86 -11.02 10.78
N ASP A 189 -33.81 -10.44 10.21
CA ASP A 189 -32.42 -10.56 10.68
C ASP A 189 -31.82 -9.17 10.97
N PRO A 190 -32.09 -8.54 12.13
CA PRO A 190 -31.63 -7.18 12.44
C PRO A 190 -30.11 -7.04 12.58
N TYR A 191 -29.41 -8.13 12.89
CA TYR A 191 -27.96 -8.13 13.09
C TYR A 191 -27.15 -8.03 11.80
N PHE A 192 -27.77 -8.27 10.65
CA PHE A 192 -27.09 -8.30 9.36
C PHE A 192 -27.59 -7.22 8.43
N ASN A 193 -26.63 -6.54 7.79
CA ASN A 193 -26.92 -5.61 6.71
C ASN A 193 -27.34 -6.39 5.46
N VAL A 194 -28.35 -5.89 4.76
CA VAL A 194 -28.82 -6.44 3.49
C VAL A 194 -28.53 -5.43 2.40
N PHE A 195 -27.68 -5.82 1.46
CA PHE A 195 -27.29 -4.99 0.32
C PHE A 195 -28.12 -5.36 -0.90
N VAL A 196 -28.50 -4.36 -1.69
CA VAL A 196 -29.15 -4.54 -2.99
C VAL A 196 -28.14 -4.15 -4.05
N ALA A 197 -27.94 -5.01 -5.05
CA ALA A 197 -26.98 -4.74 -6.11
C ALA A 197 -27.49 -5.22 -7.47
N PRO A 198 -27.12 -4.56 -8.58
CA PRO A 198 -27.40 -5.04 -9.92
C PRO A 198 -26.60 -6.31 -10.23
N VAL A 199 -27.20 -7.23 -10.97
CA VAL A 199 -26.57 -8.46 -11.46
C VAL A 199 -25.71 -8.12 -12.69
N GLY A 200 -24.53 -8.74 -12.81
CA GLY A 200 -23.63 -8.54 -13.95
C GLY A 200 -22.69 -7.33 -13.84
N GLN A 201 -22.68 -6.63 -12.70
CA GLN A 201 -21.76 -5.51 -12.45
C GLN A 201 -20.74 -5.82 -11.36
N TRP A 202 -19.58 -5.18 -11.44
CA TRP A 202 -18.55 -5.24 -10.39
C TRP A 202 -19.02 -4.51 -9.14
N LEU A 203 -18.85 -5.17 -7.99
CA LEU A 203 -19.26 -4.63 -6.69
C LEU A 203 -18.08 -4.67 -5.71
N PRO A 204 -17.96 -3.67 -4.82
CA PRO A 204 -16.99 -3.70 -3.74
C PRO A 204 -17.30 -4.86 -2.78
N TRP A 205 -16.24 -5.45 -2.21
CA TRP A 205 -16.36 -6.50 -1.21
C TRP A 205 -16.70 -5.91 0.16
N ASP A 206 -17.85 -6.29 0.74
CA ASP A 206 -18.34 -5.84 2.05
C ASP A 206 -18.18 -4.32 2.30
N PRO A 207 -18.87 -3.46 1.52
CA PRO A 207 -18.79 -2.01 1.71
C PRO A 207 -19.33 -1.61 3.08
N HIS A 208 -18.74 -0.58 3.70
CA HIS A 208 -19.32 -0.01 4.91
C HIS A 208 -20.72 0.56 4.59
N PRO A 209 -21.72 0.43 5.48
CA PRO A 209 -23.04 1.00 5.25
C PRO A 209 -23.04 2.50 4.92
N ASP A 210 -22.04 3.23 5.41
CA ASP A 210 -21.90 4.67 5.17
C ASP A 210 -21.29 5.01 3.79
N ASP A 211 -20.53 4.08 3.21
CA ASP A 211 -19.91 4.25 1.89
C ASP A 211 -20.90 4.01 0.75
N VAL A 212 -22.07 3.45 1.05
CA VAL A 212 -23.12 3.17 0.08
C VAL A 212 -23.96 4.43 -0.15
N ALA A 213 -24.13 4.79 -1.42
CA ALA A 213 -24.87 5.98 -1.82
C ALA A 213 -26.28 5.99 -1.21
N GLU A 214 -27.07 4.92 -1.31
CA GLU A 214 -28.41 4.86 -0.70
C GLU A 214 -28.43 3.87 0.48
N SER A 215 -28.28 4.38 1.70
CA SER A 215 -28.43 3.60 2.93
C SER A 215 -29.79 3.88 3.58
N GLU A 216 -30.53 2.83 3.88
CA GLU A 216 -31.77 2.89 4.65
C GLU A 216 -31.55 2.16 5.99
N TYR A 217 -31.70 2.90 7.08
CA TYR A 217 -31.68 2.43 8.45
C TYR A 217 -32.98 1.70 8.82
N GLN A 218 -32.91 0.92 9.90
CA GLN A 218 -34.08 0.23 10.46
C GLN A 218 -35.15 1.20 11.00
N ASN A 219 -34.74 2.39 11.45
CA ASN A 219 -35.65 3.38 12.02
C ASN A 219 -36.08 4.39 10.95
N ASP A 220 -37.39 4.42 10.68
CA ASP A 220 -38.00 5.31 9.68
C ASP A 220 -37.77 6.80 10.01
N ASP A 221 -37.70 7.17 11.29
CA ASP A 221 -37.42 8.56 11.70
C ASP A 221 -35.97 8.96 11.40
N LEU A 222 -35.03 8.03 11.61
CA LEU A 222 -33.63 8.26 11.28
C LEU A 222 -33.41 8.34 9.76
N ASN A 223 -34.14 7.54 8.99
CA ASN A 223 -34.14 7.63 7.52
C ASN A 223 -34.60 9.00 7.05
N ASN A 224 -35.70 9.51 7.62
CA ASN A 224 -36.21 10.83 7.28
C ASN A 224 -35.21 11.92 7.63
N LEU A 225 -34.55 11.83 8.80
CA LEU A 225 -33.54 12.79 9.23
C LEU A 225 -32.30 12.76 8.33
N MET A 226 -31.78 11.58 8.01
CA MET A 226 -30.60 11.42 7.16
C MET A 226 -30.88 11.85 5.71
N LYS A 227 -32.06 11.53 5.19
CA LYS A 227 -32.51 12.00 3.88
C LYS A 227 -32.64 13.52 3.84
N ALA A 228 -33.24 14.13 4.86
CA ALA A 228 -33.35 15.59 4.95
C ALA A 228 -31.99 16.27 5.10
N TYR A 229 -31.04 15.66 5.83
CA TYR A 229 -29.68 16.16 5.93
C TYR A 229 -28.97 16.16 4.59
N ARG A 230 -29.04 15.05 3.85
CA ARG A 230 -28.46 14.94 2.51
C ARG A 230 -29.12 15.92 1.53
N GLU A 231 -30.44 16.00 1.51
CA GLU A 231 -31.17 16.93 0.64
C GLU A 231 -30.80 18.39 0.94
N ASN A 232 -30.56 18.74 2.22
CA ASN A 232 -30.08 20.06 2.60
C ASN A 232 -28.63 20.31 2.17
N GLU A 233 -27.77 19.29 2.20
CA GLU A 233 -26.38 19.37 1.73
C GLU A 233 -26.31 19.54 0.21
N GLU A 234 -27.05 18.73 -0.55
CA GLU A 234 -27.19 18.84 -2.01
C GLU A 234 -27.71 20.22 -2.39
N ARG A 235 -28.80 20.67 -1.74
CA ARG A 235 -29.36 22.01 -1.98
C ARG A 235 -28.34 23.11 -1.67
N ARG A 236 -27.51 22.96 -0.64
CA ARG A 236 -26.45 23.93 -0.30
C ARG A 236 -25.36 23.96 -1.37
N GLU A 237 -24.98 22.81 -1.92
CA GLU A 237 -24.00 22.71 -3.01
C GLU A 237 -24.54 23.30 -4.30
N GLU A 238 -25.78 23.00 -4.67
CA GLU A 238 -26.47 23.59 -5.83
C GLU A 238 -26.49 25.11 -5.74
N PHE A 239 -26.88 25.69 -4.60
CA PHE A 239 -26.84 27.14 -4.41
C PHE A 239 -25.43 27.72 -4.53
N PHE A 240 -24.42 27.02 -4.02
CA PHE A 240 -23.03 27.46 -4.14
C PHE A 240 -22.54 27.41 -5.60
N GLU A 241 -22.90 26.37 -6.34
CA GLU A 241 -22.58 26.25 -7.76
C GLU A 241 -23.30 27.30 -8.62
N GLU A 242 -24.58 27.56 -8.35
CA GLU A 242 -25.34 28.63 -9.00
C GLU A 242 -24.72 30.00 -8.73
N GLU A 243 -24.36 30.32 -7.48
CA GLU A 243 -23.67 31.56 -7.15
C GLU A 243 -22.32 31.68 -7.84
N LYS A 244 -21.53 30.60 -7.86
CA LYS A 244 -20.23 30.57 -8.54
C LYS A 244 -20.40 30.79 -10.04
N ARG A 245 -21.39 30.14 -10.65
CA ARG A 245 -21.70 30.28 -12.08
C ARG A 245 -22.15 31.70 -12.41
N ARG A 246 -23.00 32.31 -11.56
CA ARG A 246 -23.43 33.71 -11.72
C ARG A 246 -22.25 34.67 -11.66
N LYS A 247 -21.38 34.55 -10.65
CA LYS A 247 -20.18 35.39 -10.51
C LYS A 247 -19.22 35.25 -11.70
N VAL A 248 -19.03 34.05 -12.23
CA VAL A 248 -18.18 33.82 -13.40
C VAL A 248 -18.81 34.40 -14.68
N GLN A 249 -20.12 34.30 -14.85
CA GLN A 249 -20.83 34.92 -15.98
C GLN A 249 -20.74 36.46 -15.91
N GLU A 250 -21.02 37.05 -14.74
CA GLU A 250 -20.87 38.49 -14.51
C GLU A 250 -19.44 38.96 -14.79
N ALA A 251 -18.42 38.23 -14.31
CA ALA A 251 -17.02 38.54 -14.58
C ALA A 251 -16.66 38.43 -16.07
N ASN A 252 -17.18 37.42 -16.79
CA ASN A 252 -16.95 37.24 -18.22
C ASN A 252 -17.64 38.33 -19.05
N ASP A 253 -18.85 38.73 -18.68
CA ASP A 253 -19.61 39.77 -19.38
C ASP A 253 -18.98 41.15 -19.13
N ALA A 254 -18.53 41.42 -17.90
CA ALA A 254 -17.73 42.61 -17.58
C ALA A 254 -16.40 42.62 -18.36
N ALA A 255 -15.71 41.48 -18.47
CA ALA A 255 -14.48 41.37 -19.25
C ALA A 255 -14.71 41.54 -20.76
N LYS A 256 -15.84 41.05 -21.30
CA LYS A 256 -16.23 41.28 -22.70
C LYS A 256 -16.60 42.74 -22.96
N ALA A 257 -17.36 43.37 -22.07
CA ALA A 257 -17.69 44.79 -22.15
C ALA A 257 -16.43 45.66 -22.11
N ALA A 258 -15.52 45.41 -21.16
CA ALA A 258 -14.24 46.14 -21.07
C ALA A 258 -13.35 45.92 -22.31
N LYS A 259 -13.37 44.73 -22.93
CA LYS A 259 -12.66 44.48 -24.20
C LYS A 259 -13.32 45.19 -25.38
N ALA A 260 -14.64 45.22 -25.45
CA ALA A 260 -15.39 45.93 -26.49
C ALA A 260 -15.18 47.46 -26.39
N GLU A 261 -15.18 48.03 -25.19
CA GLU A 261 -14.86 49.44 -24.96
C GLU A 261 -13.41 49.77 -25.34
N LYS A 262 -12.44 48.92 -24.96
CA LYS A 262 -11.04 49.09 -25.38
C LYS A 262 -10.86 48.96 -26.90
N ALA A 263 -11.63 48.09 -27.57
CA ALA A 263 -11.62 47.97 -29.04
C ALA A 263 -12.26 49.21 -29.71
N ALA A 264 -13.36 49.72 -29.18
CA ALA A 264 -14.03 50.93 -29.66
C ALA A 264 -13.16 52.19 -29.50
N GLN A 265 -12.48 52.33 -28.36
CA GLN A 265 -11.51 53.41 -28.12
C GLN A 265 -10.29 53.30 -29.05
N LYS A 266 -9.84 52.08 -29.36
CA LYS A 266 -8.74 51.86 -30.32
C LYS A 266 -9.14 52.18 -31.77
N SER A 267 -10.40 51.98 -32.15
CA SER A 267 -10.92 52.43 -33.46
C SER A 267 -11.16 53.95 -33.53
N ALA A 268 -11.47 54.60 -32.40
CA ALA A 268 -11.62 56.06 -32.35
C ALA A 268 -10.26 56.80 -32.37
N ALA A 269 -9.21 56.21 -31.80
CA ALA A 269 -7.86 56.77 -31.83
C ALA A 269 -7.15 56.68 -33.20
N ALA A 270 -7.73 55.96 -34.18
CA ALA A 270 -7.17 55.85 -35.53
C ALA A 270 -7.63 56.97 -36.50
N ALA A 271 -8.48 57.91 -36.05
CA ALA A 271 -9.09 58.94 -36.89
C ALA A 271 -9.03 60.36 -36.30
N ALA A 272 -7.84 60.91 -36.01
CA ALA A 272 -7.56 62.36 -35.99
C ALA A 272 -6.05 62.67 -35.84
N PRO A 273 -5.47 63.67 -36.56
CA PRO A 273 -4.04 63.99 -36.55
C PRO A 273 -3.63 65.10 -35.56
N ALA A 274 -2.32 65.23 -35.39
CA ALA A 274 -1.57 65.91 -34.32
C ALA A 274 -1.53 67.46 -34.35
N ASN A 275 -1.41 68.11 -33.17
CA ASN A 275 -0.34 69.10 -32.89
C ASN A 275 -0.20 69.59 -31.42
N ALA A 276 1.07 69.60 -30.97
CA ALA A 276 1.84 70.51 -30.09
C ALA A 276 1.48 70.86 -28.61
N SER A 277 2.31 70.30 -27.71
CA SER A 277 3.10 70.86 -26.59
C SER A 277 2.47 71.54 -25.35
N THR A 278 2.76 71.00 -24.16
CA THR A 278 3.67 71.55 -23.12
C THR A 278 3.73 70.58 -21.91
N VAL A 279 4.89 70.43 -21.27
CA VAL A 279 5.13 69.62 -20.05
C VAL A 279 5.49 70.59 -18.91
N PRO A 280 5.23 70.30 -17.61
CA PRO A 280 6.19 69.49 -16.86
C PRO A 280 5.61 68.51 -15.80
N ALA A 281 6.36 67.41 -15.65
CA ALA A 281 6.55 66.48 -14.52
C ALA A 281 5.64 66.52 -13.27
N SER A 282 5.05 65.37 -12.90
CA SER A 282 5.25 64.69 -11.60
C SER A 282 4.47 63.36 -11.51
N ALA A 283 5.09 62.37 -10.86
CA ALA A 283 4.50 61.16 -10.26
C ALA A 283 3.97 60.04 -11.19
N THR A 284 4.90 59.21 -11.67
CA THR A 284 4.67 57.77 -11.81
C THR A 284 4.48 57.13 -10.43
N ALA A 285 3.24 56.93 -9.98
CA ALA A 285 2.86 55.95 -8.97
C ALA A 285 1.37 56.12 -8.66
N SER A 286 0.55 55.12 -9.00
CA SER A 286 -0.71 54.72 -8.32
C SER A 286 -1.53 53.78 -9.21
N ILE A 287 -0.98 52.59 -9.51
CA ILE A 287 -1.77 51.48 -10.09
C ILE A 287 -1.83 50.28 -9.10
N PHE A 288 -1.11 50.34 -7.97
CA PHE A 288 -1.13 49.34 -6.90
C PHE A 288 -1.08 50.01 -5.53
N GLY A 289 -2.13 50.72 -5.13
CA GLY A 289 -2.16 51.38 -3.83
C GLY A 289 -3.56 51.49 -3.28
N ASN A 290 -4.04 50.42 -2.64
CA ASN A 290 -4.95 50.53 -1.49
C ASN A 290 -5.17 49.21 -0.71
N ASP A 291 -4.19 48.30 -0.66
CA ASP A 291 -4.27 47.09 0.19
C ASP A 291 -3.32 47.11 1.41
N ASP A 292 -2.49 48.14 1.58
CA ASP A 292 -1.52 48.20 2.68
C ASP A 292 -2.09 48.70 4.03
N ASP A 293 -3.35 49.17 4.07
CA ASP A 293 -3.93 49.79 5.28
C ASP A 293 -4.60 48.83 6.27
N LEU A 294 -4.66 47.52 5.97
CA LEU A 294 -5.23 46.51 6.89
C LEU A 294 -4.19 46.00 7.91
N PHE A 295 -2.92 45.90 7.51
CA PHE A 295 -1.84 45.42 8.37
C PHE A 295 -1.38 46.47 9.40
N LEU A 296 -1.36 47.76 9.01
CA LEU A 296 -1.00 48.87 9.91
C LEU A 296 -2.07 49.11 10.98
N ARG A 297 -3.36 48.96 10.65
CA ARG A 297 -4.48 49.02 11.61
C ARG A 297 -4.41 47.96 12.69
N ARG A 298 -4.17 46.68 12.32
CA ARG A 298 -4.00 45.59 13.31
C ARG A 298 -2.81 45.78 14.23
N ARG A 299 -1.75 46.44 13.75
CA ARG A 299 -0.55 46.70 14.56
C ARG A 299 -0.76 47.86 15.52
N GLN A 300 -1.53 48.88 15.14
CA GLN A 300 -1.93 49.97 16.04
C GLN A 300 -2.93 49.49 17.11
N GLU A 301 -3.88 48.62 16.77
CA GLU A 301 -4.83 48.00 17.73
C GLU A 301 -4.14 47.07 18.73
N LYS A 302 -3.07 46.37 18.34
CA LYS A 302 -2.28 45.55 19.28
C LYS A 302 -1.44 46.39 20.25
N ASN A 303 -0.97 47.57 19.84
CA ASN A 303 -0.18 48.45 20.72
C ASN A 303 -1.06 49.26 21.69
N SER A 304 -2.33 49.52 21.37
CA SER A 304 -3.27 50.19 22.28
C SER A 304 -3.89 49.24 23.32
N ALA A 305 -3.87 47.93 23.08
CA ALA A 305 -4.38 46.92 24.02
C ALA A 305 -3.33 46.41 25.04
N SER A 306 -2.09 46.92 25.00
CA SER A 306 -0.98 46.50 25.87
C SER A 306 -0.40 47.64 26.73
N SER A 307 -1.14 48.74 26.93
CA SER A 307 -0.86 49.75 27.97
C SER A 307 -1.86 49.62 29.11
#